data_AF-A0A8X6MEL3-F1
#
_entry.id   AF-A0A8X6MEL3-F1
#
_cell.length_a   1.000
_cell.length_b   1.000
_cell.length_c   1.000
_cell.angle_alpha   90.00
_cell.angle_beta   90.00
_cell.angle_gamma   90.00
#
_symmetry.space_group_name_H-M   'P 1'
#
loop_
_entity.id
_entity.type
_entity.pdbx_description
1 polymer ?
#
loop_
_entity_poly.entity_id
_entity_poly.type
_entity_poly.pdbx_seq_one_letter_code
_entity_poly.pdbx_strand_id
1 'polypeptide(L)'
;MANRVIGPYFFGNEDGMPKTISGASYRTMIENFWRLMVEQNLNLWFQQDGSIAHTARQTMDLLREILGERLILKIHISLAHLIPQI
;
A
#
# COMPACT_ATOMS: atom_id res chain seq x y z
N MET A 1 -24.19 -6.21 -3.05
CA MET A 1 -23.16 -5.91 -2.03
C MET A 1 -22.09 -5.08 -2.73
N ALA A 2 -21.75 -3.91 -2.20
CA ALA A 2 -20.73 -3.04 -2.82
C ALA A 2 -19.36 -3.41 -2.25
N ASN A 3 -18.46 -3.87 -3.12
CA ASN A 3 -17.05 -4.06 -2.77
C ASN A 3 -16.38 -2.68 -2.81
N ARG A 4 -15.94 -2.18 -1.65
CA ARG A 4 -15.26 -0.89 -1.57
C ARG A 4 -13.76 -1.11 -1.75
N VAL A 5 -13.17 -0.46 -2.75
CA VAL A 5 -11.71 -0.42 -2.92
C VAL A 5 -11.18 0.83 -2.22
N ILE A 6 -10.17 0.68 -1.37
CA ILE A 6 -9.42 1.79 -0.80
C ILE A 6 -7.95 1.73 -1.28
N GLY A 7 -7.34 2.91 -1.46
CA GLY A 7 -5.96 3.05 -1.90
C GLY A 7 -4.96 3.10 -0.74
N PRO A 8 -3.65 3.23 -1.05
CA PRO A 8 -2.62 3.34 -0.05
C PRO A 8 -2.74 4.66 0.73
N TYR A 9 -2.33 4.63 1.99
CA TYR A 9 -2.26 5.82 2.83
C TYR A 9 -0.96 6.57 2.58
N PHE A 10 -1.06 7.90 2.47
CA PHE A 10 0.07 8.81 2.33
C PHE A 10 0.22 9.66 3.59
N PHE A 11 1.45 10.05 3.89
CA PHE A 11 1.75 10.90 5.05
C PHE A 11 2.05 12.30 4.56
N GLY A 12 1.49 13.29 5.25
CA GLY A 12 1.84 14.69 5.08
C GLY A 12 2.84 15.16 6.15
N ASN A 13 3.60 16.21 5.87
CA ASN A 13 4.16 17.05 6.92
C ASN A 13 3.07 18.00 7.47
N GLU A 14 3.43 18.89 8.40
CA GLU A 14 2.51 19.85 9.01
C GLU A 14 1.89 20.82 7.99
N ASP A 15 2.59 21.07 6.89
CA ASP A 15 2.12 21.89 5.76
C ASP A 15 1.24 21.11 4.76
N GLY A 16 0.95 19.83 5.03
CA GLY A 16 0.17 18.96 4.14
C GLY A 16 0.93 18.44 2.92
N MET A 17 2.24 18.66 2.83
CA MET A 17 3.08 18.18 1.73
C MET A 17 3.42 16.69 1.89
N PRO A 18 3.47 15.91 0.80
CA PRO A 18 3.82 14.50 0.86
C PRO A 18 5.17 14.28 1.54
N LYS A 19 5.15 13.45 2.59
CA LYS A 19 6.31 13.03 3.34
C LYS A 19 6.70 11.62 2.92
N THR A 20 7.93 11.48 2.44
CA THR A 20 8.54 10.16 2.25
C THR A 20 8.75 9.51 3.61
N ILE A 21 8.21 8.31 3.79
CA ILE A 21 8.35 7.53 5.02
C ILE A 21 9.10 6.22 4.76
N SER A 22 9.70 5.69 5.82
CA SER A 22 10.33 4.38 5.77
C SER A 22 9.30 3.25 5.69
N GLY A 23 9.69 2.09 5.17
CA GLY A 23 8.85 0.89 5.22
C GLY A 23 8.50 0.47 6.66
N ALA A 24 9.38 0.71 7.63
CA ALA A 24 9.11 0.44 9.04
C ALA A 24 7.97 1.32 9.56
N SER A 25 8.04 2.63 9.31
CA SER A 25 7.00 3.59 9.69
C SER A 25 5.66 3.26 9.02
N TYR A 26 5.68 2.79 7.77
CA TYR A 26 4.47 2.37 7.06
C TYR A 26 3.81 1.16 7.74
N ARG A 27 4.60 0.12 8.06
CA ARG A 27 4.09 -1.07 8.76
C ARG A 27 3.58 -0.76 10.15
N THR A 28 4.23 0.15 10.90
CA THR A 28 3.72 0.62 12.20
C THR A 28 2.34 1.25 12.07
N MET A 29 2.08 2.04 11.02
CA MET A 29 0.74 2.59 10.79
C MET A 29 -0.26 1.50 10.42
N ILE A 30 0.13 0.55 9.57
CA ILE A 30 -0.71 -0.59 9.19
C ILE A 30 -1.19 -1.33 10.44
N GLU A 31 -0.26 -1.69 11.33
CA GLU A 31 -0.55 -2.43 12.56
C GLU A 31 -1.43 -1.63 13.53
N ASN A 32 -1.06 -0.38 13.81
CA ASN A 32 -1.66 0.36 14.91
C ASN A 32 -3.02 0.99 14.56
N PHE A 33 -3.25 1.35 13.30
CA PHE A 33 -4.42 2.14 12.92
C PHE A 33 -5.29 1.44 11.88
N TRP A 34 -4.67 0.80 10.89
CA TRP A 34 -5.41 0.32 9.74
C TRP A 34 -5.94 -1.11 9.92
N ARG A 35 -5.19 -1.99 10.58
CA ARG A 35 -5.59 -3.39 10.85
C ARG A 35 -6.99 -3.48 11.45
N LEU A 36 -7.25 -2.71 12.51
CA LEU A 36 -8.55 -2.65 13.19
C LEU A 36 -9.70 -2.28 12.23
N MET A 37 -9.47 -1.34 11.32
CA MET A 37 -10.47 -0.90 10.34
C MET A 37 -10.82 -2.01 9.34
N VAL A 38 -9.82 -2.77 8.91
CA VAL A 38 -9.97 -3.81 7.87
C VAL A 38 -10.56 -5.09 8.43
N GLU A 39 -10.14 -5.51 9.62
CA GLU A 39 -10.64 -6.71 10.28
C GLU A 39 -12.15 -6.59 10.59
N GLN A 40 -12.63 -5.37 10.84
CA GLN A 40 -14.06 -5.08 11.03
C GLN A 40 -14.85 -4.95 9.71
N ASN A 41 -14.19 -4.90 8.55
CA ASN A 41 -14.81 -4.66 7.25
C ASN A 41 -14.35 -5.68 6.18
N LEU A 42 -14.96 -6.87 6.19
CA LEU A 42 -14.60 -7.97 5.29
C LEU A 42 -14.89 -7.70 3.80
N ASN A 43 -15.77 -6.74 3.49
CA ASN A 43 -16.13 -6.37 2.11
C ASN A 43 -15.20 -5.33 1.46
N LEU A 44 -14.04 -5.09 2.07
CA LEU A 44 -13.07 -4.08 1.64
C LEU A 44 -11.89 -4.73 0.91
N TRP A 45 -11.58 -4.16 -0.25
CA TRP A 45 -10.40 -4.48 -1.07
C TRP A 45 -9.37 -3.36 -0.93
N PHE A 46 -8.10 -3.73 -0.89
CA PHE A 46 -7.00 -2.78 -0.77
C PHE A 46 -6.17 -2.77 -2.05
N GLN A 47 -5.94 -1.58 -2.60
CA GLN A 47 -5.05 -1.39 -3.73
C GLN A 47 -3.75 -0.73 -3.27
N GLN A 48 -2.60 -1.38 -3.47
CA GLN A 48 -1.27 -0.81 -3.27
C GLN A 48 -0.74 -0.16 -4.55
N ASP A 49 0.07 0.88 -4.39
CA ASP A 49 0.86 1.46 -5.48
C ASP A 49 2.26 0.81 -5.58
N GLY A 50 3.09 1.32 -6.48
CA GLY A 50 4.44 0.84 -6.73
C GLY A 50 5.54 1.44 -5.85
N SER A 51 5.22 2.14 -4.75
CA SER A 51 6.26 2.74 -3.89
C SER A 51 7.15 1.67 -3.25
N ILE A 52 8.43 1.99 -3.02
CA ILE A 52 9.40 1.06 -2.43
C ILE A 52 8.96 0.60 -1.03
N ALA A 53 8.48 1.53 -0.19
CA ALA A 53 8.02 1.20 1.17
C ALA A 53 6.78 0.28 1.18
N HIS A 54 5.93 0.46 0.17
CA HIS A 54 4.65 -0.20 -0.05
C HIS A 54 4.83 -1.63 -0.60
N THR A 55 5.76 -1.80 -1.53
CA THR A 55 6.07 -3.08 -2.19
C THR A 55 7.19 -3.87 -1.52
N ALA A 56 7.85 -3.31 -0.50
CA ALA A 56 8.84 -4.02 0.31
C ALA A 56 8.28 -5.36 0.80
N ARG A 57 9.10 -6.42 0.73
CA ARG A 57 8.67 -7.80 1.08
C ARG A 57 7.97 -7.88 2.44
N GLN A 58 8.58 -7.29 3.47
CA GLN A 58 8.01 -7.25 4.82
C GLN A 58 6.65 -6.55 4.88
N THR A 59 6.41 -5.53 4.06
CA THR A 59 5.13 -4.83 3.98
C THR A 59 4.09 -5.69 3.27
N MET A 60 4.47 -6.32 2.15
CA MET A 60 3.56 -7.20 1.40
C MET A 60 3.18 -8.47 2.18
N ASP A 61 4.11 -9.03 2.95
CA ASP A 61 3.84 -10.19 3.82
C ASP A 61 2.81 -9.81 4.90
N LEU A 62 3.00 -8.66 5.56
CA LEU A 62 2.04 -8.11 6.52
C LEU A 62 0.66 -7.86 5.91
N LEU A 63 0.61 -7.23 4.72
CA LEU A 63 -0.67 -6.96 4.05
C LEU A 63 -1.40 -8.24 3.65
N ARG A 64 -0.68 -9.28 3.22
CA ARG A 64 -1.28 -10.59 2.89
C ARG A 64 -1.82 -11.29 4.12
N GLU A 65 -1.16 -11.19 5.26
CA GLU A 65 -1.67 -11.70 6.54
C GLU A 65 -3.03 -11.08 6.89
N ILE A 66 -3.16 -9.76 6.73
CA ILE A 66 -4.39 -9.02 7.09
C ILE A 66 -5.52 -9.22 6.08
N LEU A 67 -5.20 -9.16 4.78
CA LEU A 67 -6.20 -9.08 3.71
C LEU A 67 -6.48 -10.42 3.01
N GLY A 68 -5.54 -11.35 3.03
CA GLY A 68 -5.55 -12.52 2.17
C GLY A 68 -5.67 -12.13 0.70
N GLU A 69 -6.70 -12.65 0.04
CA GLU A 69 -6.98 -12.42 -1.38
C GLU A 69 -7.49 -11.02 -1.70
N ARG A 70 -7.82 -10.19 -0.69
CA ARG A 70 -8.38 -8.84 -0.86
C ARG A 70 -7.34 -7.76 -1.16
N LEU A 71 -6.09 -8.16 -1.45
CA LEU A 71 -4.97 -7.29 -1.78
C LEU A 71 -4.74 -7.23 -3.30
N ILE A 72 -4.76 -6.03 -3.88
CA ILE A 72 -4.45 -5.76 -5.28
C ILE A 72 -3.18 -4.93 -5.35
N LEU A 73 -2.18 -5.39 -6.08
CA LEU A 73 -0.98 -4.59 -6.37
C LEU A 73 -1.12 -3.92 -7.73
N LYS A 74 -1.06 -2.58 -7.77
CA LYS A 74 -0.98 -1.82 -9.02
C LYS A 74 0.48 -1.57 -9.36
N ILE A 75 1.02 -2.40 -10.25
CA ILE A 75 2.36 -2.19 -10.79
C ILE A 75 2.28 -1.10 -11.86
N HIS A 76 2.91 0.03 -11.64
CA HIS A 76 3.14 1.01 -12.71
C HIS A 76 4.43 0.60 -13.44
N ILE A 77 4.31 -0.14 -14.54
CA ILE A 77 5.44 -0.36 -15.45
C ILE A 77 5.62 0.96 -16.21
N SER A 78 6.60 1.77 -15.82
CA SER A 78 7.11 2.79 -16.73
C SER A 78 7.88 2.06 -17.83
N LEU A 79 7.27 1.93 -19.02
CA LEU A 79 7.90 1.41 -20.23
C LEU A 79 9.10 2.27 -20.71
N ALA A 80 9.42 3.37 -20.02
CA ALA A 80 10.47 4.31 -20.43
C ALA A 80 11.92 3.83 -20.17
N HIS A 81 12.14 2.67 -19.52
CA HIS A 81 13.50 2.16 -19.21
C HIS A 81 13.85 0.82 -19.88
N LEU A 82 13.05 0.34 -20.83
CA LEU A 82 13.30 -0.92 -21.57
C LEU A 82 13.59 -0.72 -23.06
N ILE A 83 14.09 0.45 -23.47
CA ILE A 83 14.76 0.58 -24.76
C ILE A 83 16.27 0.47 -24.48
N PRO A 84 16.97 -0.60 -24.94
CA PRO A 84 18.42 -0.55 -24.94
C PRO A 84 18.82 0.60 -25.85
N GLN A 85 19.55 1.57 -25.31
CA GLN A 85 20.20 2.59 -26.11
C GLN A 85 21.14 1.85 -27.07
N ILE A 86 20.77 1.83 -28.36
CA ILE A 86 21.61 1.37 -29.46
C ILE A 86 22.72 2.39 -29.66
#